data_AF-A0A9E5UU10-F1
#
_entry.id   AF-A0A9E5UU10-F1
#
_cell.length_a   1.000
_cell.length_b   1.000
_cell.length_c   1.000
_cell.angle_alpha   90.00
_cell.angle_beta   90.00
_cell.angle_gamma   90.00
#
_symmetry.space_group_name_H-M   'P 1'
#
loop_
_entity.id
_entity.type
_entity.pdbx_description
1 polymer ?
#
loop_
_entity_poly.entity_id
_entity_poly.type
_entity_poly.pdbx_seq_one_letter_code
_entity_poly.pdbx_strand_id
1 'polypeptide(L)'
;MDHRNRHLHPRRDALALWRAVVRLACSWNLPAGQDAGICGRFYGTGGGATFYNVEGSFYDFWAERLHGAQREVLSAPPDDWGGRALLEWVGRLAKGTRYDPATQQLRKLPR
;
A
#
# COMPACT_ATOMS: atom_id res chain seq x y z
N MET A 1 -36.51 -40.77 19.30
CA MET A 1 -37.10 -40.86 17.94
C MET A 1 -37.84 -39.55 17.75
N ASP A 2 -37.24 -38.54 17.12
CA ASP A 2 -37.13 -38.48 15.67
C ASP A 2 -35.81 -37.86 15.18
N HIS A 3 -35.38 -38.34 14.03
CA HIS A 3 -34.09 -38.19 13.40
C HIS A 3 -34.11 -37.11 12.30
N ARG A 4 -33.02 -36.35 12.23
CA ARG A 4 -32.41 -35.79 11.00
C ARG A 4 -33.29 -34.87 10.12
N ASN A 5 -32.89 -33.60 10.04
CA ASN A 5 -32.43 -33.08 8.75
C ASN A 5 -31.38 -31.97 8.93
N ARG A 6 -30.10 -32.35 8.84
CA ARG A 6 -29.02 -31.44 8.43
C ARG A 6 -29.25 -31.15 6.95
N HIS A 7 -29.21 -29.89 6.52
CA HIS A 7 -28.43 -29.53 5.32
C HIS A 7 -28.23 -28.00 5.21
N LEU A 8 -26.95 -27.65 5.00
CA LEU A 8 -26.39 -26.49 4.30
C LEU A 8 -26.27 -25.14 5.06
N HIS A 9 -25.01 -24.85 5.43
CA HIS A 9 -24.48 -23.52 5.77
C HIS A 9 -24.68 -22.53 4.61
N PRO A 10 -24.68 -21.22 4.93
CA PRO A 10 -23.51 -20.43 4.52
C PRO A 10 -22.82 -19.83 5.74
N ARG A 11 -21.49 -19.92 5.71
CA ARG A 11 -20.57 -19.28 6.64
C ARG A 11 -20.94 -17.81 6.73
N ARG A 12 -21.48 -17.37 7.86
CA ARG A 12 -21.57 -15.95 8.18
C ARG A 12 -20.19 -15.48 8.57
N ASP A 13 -19.41 -15.16 7.54
CA ASP A 13 -18.50 -14.04 7.43
C ASP A 13 -18.22 -13.36 8.78
N ALA A 14 -17.30 -13.97 9.53
CA ALA A 14 -16.50 -13.24 10.49
C ALA A 14 -15.68 -12.23 9.67
N LEU A 15 -16.29 -11.09 9.36
CA LEU A 15 -15.63 -9.88 8.94
C LEU A 15 -14.70 -9.52 10.11
N ALA A 16 -13.51 -10.11 10.11
CA ALA A 16 -12.41 -9.66 10.93
C ALA A 16 -12.25 -8.16 10.62
N LEU A 17 -12.70 -7.34 11.56
CA LEU A 17 -12.51 -5.90 11.55
C LEU A 17 -11.00 -5.66 11.64
N TRP A 18 -10.31 -5.75 10.52
CA TRP A 18 -8.91 -5.38 10.42
C TRP A 18 -8.85 -3.87 10.64
N ARG A 19 -8.46 -3.46 11.85
CA ARG A 19 -8.19 -2.07 12.17
C ARG A 19 -6.75 -1.78 11.78
N ALA A 20 -6.53 -1.26 10.58
CA ALA A 20 -5.24 -0.69 10.20
C ALA A 20 -5.20 0.77 10.64
N VAL A 21 -4.17 1.15 11.40
CA VAL A 21 -3.89 2.56 11.72
C VAL A 21 -2.88 3.07 10.71
N VAL A 22 -3.31 3.98 9.84
CA VAL A 22 -2.43 4.69 8.90
C VAL A 22 -2.12 6.07 9.48
N ARG A 23 -0.84 6.42 9.54
CA ARG A 23 -0.38 7.79 9.81
C ARG A 23 0.13 8.37 8.50
N LEU A 24 -0.58 9.38 7.98
CA LEU A 24 -0.19 10.10 6.78
C LEU A 24 0.13 11.54 7.15
N ALA A 25 1.31 12.01 6.73
CA ALA A 25 1.70 13.41 6.81
C ALA A 25 2.11 13.87 5.40
N CYS A 26 1.66 15.05 5.01
CA CYS A 26 2.02 15.70 3.75
C CYS A 26 2.20 17.19 4.03
N SER A 27 3.28 17.77 3.51
CA SER A 27 3.57 19.19 3.67
C SER A 27 4.25 19.71 2.43
N TRP A 28 4.03 20.98 2.14
CA TRP A 28 4.71 21.71 1.08
C TRP A 28 5.68 22.71 1.69
N ASN A 29 6.85 22.88 1.09
CA ASN A 29 7.92 23.76 1.58
C ASN A 29 8.33 23.49 3.05
N LEU A 30 8.23 22.23 3.48
CA LEU A 30 8.73 21.79 4.78
C LEU A 30 10.27 21.83 4.77
N PRO A 31 10.94 22.42 5.78
CA PRO A 31 12.39 22.33 5.91
C PRO A 31 12.81 20.90 6.30
N ALA A 32 12.77 19.97 5.33
CA ALA A 32 12.97 18.55 5.53
C ALA A 32 14.45 18.11 5.44
N GLY A 33 15.37 19.04 5.15
CA GLY A 33 16.80 18.75 4.96
C GLY A 33 17.13 18.00 3.66
N GLN A 34 16.14 17.84 2.77
CA GLN A 34 16.25 17.24 1.44
C GLN A 34 15.15 17.83 0.54
N ASP A 35 15.31 17.67 -0.78
CA ASP A 35 14.38 18.25 -1.76
C ASP A 35 12.95 17.68 -1.66
N ALA A 36 12.82 16.40 -1.34
CA ALA A 36 11.52 15.75 -1.12
C ALA A 36 11.63 14.61 -0.12
N GLY A 37 10.74 14.54 0.88
CA GLY A 37 10.66 13.41 1.81
C GLY A 37 9.48 12.50 1.48
N ILE A 38 9.75 11.32 0.92
CA ILE A 38 8.73 10.32 0.56
C ILE A 38 9.01 9.05 1.36
N CYS A 39 8.13 8.70 2.30
CA CYS A 39 8.25 7.44 3.02
C CYS A 39 6.89 6.89 3.47
N GLY A 40 6.85 5.57 3.66
CA GLY A 40 5.73 4.88 4.28
C GLY A 40 6.24 3.82 5.26
N ARG A 41 5.60 3.72 6.42
CA ARG A 41 5.85 2.68 7.42
C ARG A 41 4.56 1.98 7.78
N PHE A 42 4.57 0.66 7.67
CA PHE A 42 3.44 -0.22 7.87
C PHE A 42 3.76 -1.18 9.00
N TYR A 43 2.83 -1.35 9.93
CA TYR A 43 2.96 -2.25 11.07
C TYR A 43 1.71 -3.11 11.19
N GLY A 44 1.91 -4.41 11.34
CA GLY A 44 0.87 -5.39 11.55
C GLY A 44 1.32 -6.48 12.52
N THR A 45 0.41 -7.39 12.86
CA THR A 45 0.68 -8.49 13.79
C THR A 45 1.73 -9.48 13.25
N GLY A 46 1.90 -9.56 11.93
CA GLY A 46 2.89 -10.40 11.25
C GLY A 46 4.24 -9.73 10.97
N GLY A 47 4.46 -8.50 11.44
CA GLY A 47 5.66 -7.71 11.18
C GLY A 47 5.36 -6.34 10.57
N GLY A 48 6.37 -5.73 9.96
CA GLY A 48 6.23 -4.43 9.32
C GLY A 48 6.88 -4.37 7.94
N ALA A 49 6.64 -3.26 7.26
CA ALA A 49 7.32 -2.91 6.03
C ALA A 49 7.59 -1.41 6.02
N THR A 50 8.68 -1.00 5.40
CA THR A 50 9.01 0.40 5.19
C THR A 50 9.47 0.61 3.76
N PHE A 51 9.20 1.78 3.21
CA PHE A 51 9.92 2.28 2.04
C PHE A 51 10.21 3.77 2.23
N TYR A 52 11.31 4.24 1.65
CA TYR A 52 11.71 5.64 1.71
C TYR A 52 12.60 6.00 0.53
N ASN A 53 12.55 7.25 0.10
CA ASN A 53 13.40 7.74 -0.96
C ASN A 53 14.83 8.05 -0.51
N VAL A 54 15.79 7.91 -1.42
CA VAL A 54 17.21 8.22 -1.18
C VAL A 54 17.51 9.64 -1.57
N GLU A 55 18.12 10.42 -0.67
CA GLU A 55 18.66 11.75 -0.95
C GLU A 55 17.70 12.71 -1.67
N GLY A 56 16.39 12.62 -1.38
CA GLY A 56 15.40 13.48 -2.03
C GLY A 56 14.94 13.00 -3.42
N SER A 57 15.46 11.88 -3.91
CA SER A 57 15.10 11.31 -5.22
C SER A 57 13.61 10.98 -5.30
N PHE A 58 13.03 11.14 -6.49
CA PHE A 58 11.67 10.69 -6.80
C PHE A 58 11.64 9.28 -7.38
N TYR A 59 12.81 8.67 -7.62
CA TYR A 59 12.94 7.41 -8.34
C TYR A 59 13.70 6.35 -7.55
N ASP A 60 14.58 6.75 -6.64
CA ASP A 60 15.40 5.83 -5.87
C ASP A 60 14.78 5.57 -4.51
N PHE A 61 14.41 4.32 -4.26
CA PHE A 61 13.77 3.91 -3.02
C PHE A 61 14.44 2.67 -2.45
N TRP A 62 14.57 2.66 -1.13
CA TRP A 62 14.70 1.43 -0.37
C TRP A 62 13.32 0.92 0.02
N ALA A 63 13.13 -0.39 -0.03
CA ALA A 63 12.00 -1.07 0.57
C ALA A 63 12.51 -2.21 1.45
N GLU A 64 12.03 -2.27 2.69
CA GLU A 64 12.48 -3.26 3.68
C GLU A 64 11.30 -3.92 4.38
N ARG A 65 11.43 -5.22 4.65
CA ARG A 65 10.59 -5.96 5.59
C ARG A 65 11.17 -5.85 6.99
N LEU A 66 10.30 -5.66 7.97
CA LEU A 66 10.64 -5.55 9.39
C LEU A 66 10.14 -6.78 10.13
N HIS A 67 11.01 -7.47 10.85
CA HIS A 67 10.66 -8.59 11.72
C HIS A 67 11.36 -8.45 13.07
N GLY A 68 10.63 -7.98 14.08
CA GLY A 68 11.23 -7.58 15.36
C GLY A 68 12.24 -6.44 15.16
N ALA A 69 13.48 -6.64 15.60
CA ALA A 69 14.59 -5.69 15.40
C ALA A 69 15.36 -5.89 14.08
N GLN A 70 14.98 -6.88 13.27
CA GLN A 70 15.65 -7.20 12.01
C GLN A 70 15.01 -6.46 10.84
N ARG A 71 15.85 -6.16 9.85
CA ARG A 71 15.47 -5.58 8.56
C ARG A 71 15.97 -6.46 7.44
N GLU A 72 15.09 -6.76 6.50
CA GLU A 72 15.39 -7.49 5.29
C GLU A 72 15.09 -6.59 4.09
N VAL A 73 16.08 -6.38 3.24
CA VAL A 73 15.93 -5.56 2.03
C VAL A 73 15.09 -6.32 1.01
N LEU A 74 13.99 -5.70 0.57
CA LEU A 74 13.13 -6.21 -0.50
C LEU A 74 13.45 -5.56 -1.85
N SER A 75 13.87 -4.29 -1.82
CA SER A 75 14.37 -3.56 -2.99
C SER A 75 15.36 -2.49 -2.53
N ALA A 76 16.37 -2.25 -3.36
CA ALA A 76 17.41 -1.27 -3.17
C ALA A 76 17.63 -0.50 -4.48
N PRO A 77 17.97 0.79 -4.43
CA PRO A 77 18.27 1.54 -5.63
C PRO A 77 19.66 1.22 -6.20
N PRO A 78 19.84 1.33 -7.52
CA PRO A 78 18.80 1.59 -8.52
C PRO A 78 17.89 0.37 -8.72
N ASP A 79 16.60 0.60 -8.90
CA ASP A 79 15.61 -0.45 -9.19
C ASP A 79 14.68 0.00 -10.33
N ASP A 80 14.41 -0.89 -11.27
CA ASP A 80 13.52 -0.67 -12.43
C ASP A 80 12.02 -0.69 -12.06
N TRP A 81 11.67 -0.36 -10.82
CA TRP A 81 10.29 -0.41 -10.33
C TRP A 81 9.37 0.48 -11.17
N GLY A 82 9.85 1.63 -11.67
CA GLY A 82 9.09 2.52 -12.53
C GLY A 82 8.70 1.85 -13.85
N GLY A 83 9.63 1.11 -14.46
CA GLY A 83 9.37 0.32 -15.66
C GLY A 83 8.37 -0.80 -15.41
N ARG A 84 8.52 -1.53 -14.30
CA ARG A 84 7.59 -2.60 -13.91
C ARG A 84 6.18 -2.05 -13.64
N ALA A 85 6.08 -0.93 -12.93
CA ALA A 85 4.80 -0.27 -12.65
C ALA A 85 4.12 0.22 -13.94
N LEU A 86 4.89 0.79 -14.88
CA LEU A 86 4.38 1.21 -16.18
C LEU A 86 3.84 0.02 -16.99
N LEU A 87 4.60 -1.07 -17.09
CA LEU A 87 4.17 -2.27 -17.82
C LEU A 87 2.89 -2.87 -17.21
N GLU A 88 2.80 -2.91 -15.89
CA GLU A 88 1.63 -3.38 -15.16
C GLU A 88 0.40 -2.51 -15.48
N TRP A 89 0.57 -1.18 -15.42
CA TRP A 89 -0.48 -0.23 -15.74
C TRP A 89 -0.95 -0.34 -17.20
N VAL A 90 -0.01 -0.43 -18.16
CA VAL A 90 -0.33 -0.66 -19.58
C VAL A 90 -1.08 -1.97 -19.76
N GLY A 91 -0.66 -3.03 -19.06
CA GLY A 91 -1.34 -4.32 -19.07
C GLY A 91 -2.79 -4.23 -18.57
N ARG A 92 -3.05 -3.45 -17.51
CA ARG A 92 -4.42 -3.17 -17.03
C ARG A 92 -5.22 -2.37 -18.05
N LEU A 93 -4.62 -1.34 -18.62
CA LEU A 93 -5.28 -0.47 -19.61
C LEU A 93 -5.71 -1.25 -20.85
N ALA A 94 -4.84 -2.14 -21.35
CA ALA A 94 -5.10 -3.03 -22.46
C ALA A 94 -6.26 -4.00 -22.20
N LYS A 95 -6.38 -4.48 -20.95
CA LYS A 95 -7.50 -5.36 -20.51
C LYS A 95 -8.84 -4.63 -20.33
N GLY A 96 -8.90 -3.34 -20.64
CA GLY A 96 -10.14 -2.59 -20.54
C GLY A 96 -10.34 -1.88 -19.20
N THR A 97 -9.37 -1.89 -18.29
CA THR A 97 -9.45 -1.05 -17.10
C THR A 97 -9.58 0.40 -17.53
N ARG A 98 -10.56 1.10 -16.97
CA ARG A 98 -10.84 2.52 -17.25
C ARG A 98 -10.68 3.33 -15.97
N TYR A 99 -10.76 4.63 -16.14
CA TYR A 99 -10.95 5.56 -15.04
C TYR A 99 -12.02 5.04 -14.08
N ASP A 100 -11.69 4.94 -12.80
CA ASP A 100 -12.65 4.60 -11.76
C ASP A 100 -13.43 5.87 -11.37
N PRO A 101 -14.74 5.96 -11.68
CA PRO A 101 -15.56 7.12 -11.35
C PRO A 101 -15.62 7.42 -9.85
N ALA A 102 -15.39 6.42 -8.99
CA ALA A 102 -15.36 6.62 -7.54
C ALA A 102 -14.25 7.61 -7.12
N THR A 103 -13.18 7.73 -7.90
CA THR A 103 -12.07 8.66 -7.62
C THR A 103 -12.47 10.13 -7.78
N GLN A 104 -13.60 10.45 -8.40
CA GLN A 104 -14.12 11.83 -8.46
C GLN A 104 -14.33 12.43 -7.06
N GLN A 105 -14.58 11.60 -6.05
CA GLN A 105 -14.77 12.03 -4.67
C GLN A 105 -13.46 12.59 -4.06
N LEU A 106 -12.29 12.14 -4.54
CA LEU A 106 -10.98 12.61 -4.08
C LEU A 106 -10.63 14.02 -4.59
N ARG A 107 -11.36 14.52 -5.59
CA ARG A 107 -11.09 15.82 -6.24
C ARG A 107 -11.50 17.02 -5.37
N LYS A 108 -12.28 16.81 -4.31
CA LYS A 108 -12.70 17.88 -3.40
C LYS A 108 -11.56 18.24 -2.44
N LEU A 109 -10.60 19.02 -2.93
CA LEU A 109 -9.76 19.85 -2.08
C LEU A 109 -10.58 21.08 -1.69
N PRO A 110 -10.92 21.29 -0.40
CA PRO A 110 -11.42 22.58 0.03
C PRO A 110 -10.35 23.65 -0.30
N ARG A 111 -10.80 24.77 -0.88
CA ARG A 111 -9.93 25.95 -1.05
C ARG A 111 -9.62 26.56 0.30
#